data_AF-A0A4R2H3H7-F1
#
_entry.id   AF-A0A4R2H3H7-F1
#
_cell.length_a   1.000
_cell.length_b   1.000
_cell.length_c   1.000
_cell.angle_alpha   90.00
_cell.angle_beta   90.00
_cell.angle_gamma   90.00
#
_symmetry.space_group_name_H-M   'P 1'
#
loop_
_entity.id
_entity.type
_entity.pdbx_description
1 polymer ?
#
loop_
_entity_poly.entity_id
_entity_poly.type
_entity_poly.pdbx_seq_one_letter_code
_entity_poly.pdbx_strand_id
1 'polypeptide(L)'
;MAHDLELVPSHRNGSLPELFDTAKMPPDDRLRLLRDAIGGAAVPVEIEHHVGPDEVSARGAGRRLGTLSILMVRTTPFTVRRTVRLARADSKPSIVVELQLGGRRSVVQGNRRTLLSRGDLILLDCSQPYLSTSLDRNNQLSVRIPRPGLALTDEALTRVAGLCLGSPNPVANLAATYLRQLVGDHRLATEADLDVFEAPTIELIRAVVASQLGDGAPDLEPMENTLALRIMEFARQHLTDPDLTATKIARAHNISVRHLYTTLSRSGVVLGEWIRVRRLEGCRRELARSAATGRTISAVAHGWGFGDPTHFSRTFREAFGMSPREWRALHQDKHRAHLTETCAQTAHQADADRHSVAS
;
A
#
# COMPACT_ATOMS: atom_id res chain seq x y z
N MET A 1 -9.65 31.25 -4.34
CA MET A 1 -9.41 30.71 -5.70
C MET A 1 -9.01 29.26 -5.58
N ALA A 2 -9.71 28.35 -6.26
CA ALA A 2 -9.39 26.94 -6.29
C ALA A 2 -8.24 26.72 -7.25
N HIS A 3 -7.00 26.70 -6.75
CA HIS A 3 -5.92 26.10 -7.52
C HIS A 3 -6.22 24.61 -7.61
N ASP A 4 -6.64 24.19 -8.79
CA ASP A 4 -6.67 22.78 -9.14
C ASP A 4 -5.24 22.26 -9.05
N LEU A 5 -4.95 21.48 -8.00
CA LEU A 5 -3.71 20.72 -7.90
C LEU A 5 -3.62 19.83 -9.15
N GLU A 6 -2.73 20.17 -10.07
CA GLU A 6 -2.45 19.38 -11.25
C GLU A 6 -1.79 18.06 -10.82
N LEU A 7 -2.26 16.96 -11.40
CA LEU A 7 -1.75 15.62 -11.15
C LEU A 7 -0.44 15.44 -11.93
N VAL A 8 0.68 15.42 -11.23
CA VAL A 8 2.01 15.30 -11.84
C VAL A 8 2.41 13.81 -11.95
N PRO A 9 2.75 13.30 -13.15
CA PRO A 9 3.23 11.93 -13.34
C PRO A 9 4.67 11.73 -12.84
N SER A 10 5.00 10.53 -12.37
CA SER A 10 6.37 10.06 -12.10
C SER A 10 6.81 9.00 -13.13
N HIS A 11 8.10 8.64 -13.18
CA HIS A 11 8.63 7.58 -14.07
C HIS A 11 9.13 6.35 -13.28
N ARG A 12 8.42 5.22 -13.45
CA ARG A 12 8.70 3.78 -13.16
C ARG A 12 9.41 3.40 -11.85
N ASN A 13 8.72 2.69 -10.95
CA ASN A 13 8.54 1.21 -10.91
C ASN A 13 7.90 0.81 -9.55
N GLY A 14 6.60 0.50 -9.51
CA GLY A 14 5.91 0.07 -8.29
C GLY A 14 4.39 0.05 -8.47
N SER A 15 3.67 -0.74 -7.66
CA SER A 15 2.22 -1.01 -7.73
C SER A 15 1.28 0.19 -7.48
N LEU A 16 1.77 1.42 -7.64
CA LEU A 16 1.04 2.66 -7.41
C LEU A 16 0.68 3.29 -8.76
N PRO A 17 -0.55 3.78 -8.93
CA PRO A 17 -0.97 4.35 -10.21
C PRO A 17 -0.33 5.74 -10.41
N GLU A 18 0.70 5.87 -11.25
CA GLU A 18 1.40 7.15 -11.50
C GLU A 18 0.45 8.26 -11.95
N LEU A 19 -0.46 7.94 -12.88
CA LEU A 19 -1.58 8.77 -13.27
C LEU A 19 -2.68 7.85 -13.78
N PHE A 20 -3.90 8.00 -13.29
CA PHE A 20 -5.05 7.26 -13.81
C PHE A 20 -6.22 8.19 -14.08
N ASP A 21 -6.95 7.88 -15.14
CA ASP A 21 -8.14 8.61 -15.56
C ASP A 21 -9.14 7.62 -16.15
N THR A 22 -10.21 7.37 -15.40
CA THR A 22 -11.28 6.45 -15.82
C THR A 22 -12.00 6.90 -17.09
N ALA A 23 -11.96 8.19 -17.45
CA ALA A 23 -12.53 8.67 -18.71
C ALA A 23 -11.81 8.08 -19.95
N LYS A 24 -10.59 7.56 -19.77
CA LYS A 24 -9.81 6.88 -20.82
C LYS A 24 -10.06 5.37 -20.89
N MET A 25 -10.96 4.85 -20.05
CA MET A 25 -11.26 3.42 -19.95
C MET A 25 -12.69 3.12 -20.41
N PRO A 26 -12.94 1.90 -20.96
CA PRO A 26 -14.29 1.38 -21.13
C PRO A 26 -15.07 1.42 -19.80
N PRO A 27 -16.38 1.69 -19.81
CA PRO A 27 -17.21 1.77 -18.60
C PRO A 27 -17.05 0.60 -17.63
N ASP A 28 -17.02 -0.63 -18.15
CA ASP A 28 -16.87 -1.86 -17.36
C ASP A 28 -15.54 -1.94 -16.59
N ASP A 29 -14.50 -1.29 -17.10
CA ASP A 29 -13.16 -1.29 -16.50
C ASP A 29 -12.95 -0.16 -15.49
N ARG A 30 -13.80 0.89 -15.48
CA ARG A 30 -13.61 2.08 -14.64
C ARG A 30 -13.62 1.76 -13.16
N LEU A 31 -14.57 0.91 -12.74
CA LEU A 31 -14.72 0.46 -11.35
C LEU A 31 -13.50 -0.35 -10.90
N ARG A 32 -13.01 -1.23 -11.78
CA ARG A 32 -11.83 -2.05 -11.51
C ARG A 32 -10.59 -1.17 -11.39
N LEU A 33 -10.37 -0.25 -12.33
CA LEU A 33 -9.24 0.68 -12.29
C LEU A 33 -9.20 1.48 -10.99
N LEU A 34 -10.35 2.04 -10.55
CA LEU A 34 -10.40 2.80 -9.32
C LEU A 34 -10.14 1.93 -8.08
N ARG A 35 -10.70 0.73 -8.04
CA ARG A 35 -10.47 -0.22 -6.94
C ARG A 35 -9.00 -0.61 -6.86
N ASP A 36 -8.38 -0.91 -7.98
CA ASP A 36 -6.97 -1.28 -8.05
C ASP A 36 -6.08 -0.09 -7.65
N ALA A 37 -6.42 1.13 -8.06
CA ALA A 37 -5.73 2.35 -7.67
C ALA A 37 -5.79 2.62 -6.16
N ILE A 38 -6.98 2.59 -5.56
CA ILE A 38 -7.16 2.80 -4.11
C ILE A 38 -6.56 1.62 -3.31
N GLY A 39 -6.78 0.39 -3.75
CA GLY A 39 -6.28 -0.82 -3.09
C GLY A 39 -4.75 -0.91 -3.08
N GLY A 40 -4.12 -0.51 -4.19
CA GLY A 40 -2.67 -0.44 -4.33
C GLY A 40 -2.04 0.67 -3.50
N ALA A 41 -2.68 1.85 -3.45
CA ALA A 41 -2.09 3.04 -2.85
C ALA A 41 -2.45 3.33 -1.40
N ALA A 42 -3.69 3.04 -0.99
CA ALA A 42 -4.15 3.18 0.38
C ALA A 42 -4.15 1.80 1.03
N VAL A 43 -5.28 1.09 1.03
CA VAL A 43 -5.40 -0.27 1.55
C VAL A 43 -6.48 -1.02 0.78
N PRO A 44 -6.49 -2.37 0.77
CA PRO A 44 -7.56 -3.13 0.15
C PRO A 44 -8.94 -2.77 0.72
N VAL A 45 -9.88 -2.44 -0.16
CA VAL A 45 -11.24 -2.00 0.19
C VAL A 45 -12.27 -2.51 -0.81
N GLU A 46 -13.51 -2.61 -0.36
CA GLU A 46 -14.67 -2.71 -1.24
C GLU A 46 -15.14 -1.30 -1.60
N ILE A 47 -15.58 -1.11 -2.85
CA ILE A 47 -16.07 0.18 -3.35
C ILE A 47 -17.43 -0.04 -3.97
N GLU A 48 -18.38 0.80 -3.55
CA GLU A 48 -19.74 0.88 -4.06
C GLU A 48 -19.97 2.29 -4.60
N HIS A 49 -20.37 2.43 -5.86
CA HIS A 49 -20.62 3.73 -6.48
C HIS A 49 -22.09 4.09 -6.39
N HIS A 50 -22.38 5.38 -6.26
CA HIS A 50 -23.75 5.90 -6.21
C HIS A 50 -24.27 6.34 -7.58
N VAL A 51 -23.50 6.11 -8.64
CA VAL A 51 -23.81 6.44 -10.03
C VAL A 51 -23.67 5.19 -10.90
N GLY A 52 -24.31 5.18 -12.07
CA GLY A 52 -24.16 4.09 -13.04
C GLY A 52 -22.71 3.94 -13.54
N PRO A 53 -22.29 2.75 -14.02
CA PRO A 53 -20.92 2.50 -14.49
C PRO A 53 -20.41 3.51 -15.54
N ASP A 54 -21.29 3.94 -16.45
CA ASP A 54 -20.98 4.92 -17.50
C ASP A 54 -20.71 6.34 -16.97
N GLU A 55 -21.22 6.65 -15.78
CA GLU A 55 -21.09 7.94 -15.12
C GLU A 55 -19.93 7.97 -14.11
N VAL A 56 -19.32 6.82 -13.83
CA VAL A 56 -18.14 6.75 -12.97
C VAL A 56 -17.02 7.56 -13.60
N SER A 57 -16.58 8.58 -12.87
CA SER A 57 -15.47 9.45 -13.26
C SER A 57 -14.56 9.61 -12.06
N ALA A 58 -13.41 8.96 -12.10
CA ALA A 58 -12.29 9.16 -11.20
C ALA A 58 -11.01 9.52 -11.96
N ARG A 59 -10.25 10.47 -11.41
CA ARG A 59 -8.93 10.86 -11.86
C ARG A 59 -8.03 11.04 -10.66
N GLY A 60 -6.80 10.53 -10.74
CA GLY A 60 -5.88 10.59 -9.62
C GLY A 60 -4.46 10.25 -10.00
N ALA A 61 -3.58 10.37 -9.01
CA ALA A 61 -2.15 10.09 -9.13
C ALA A 61 -1.65 9.61 -7.78
N GLY A 62 -0.84 8.55 -7.83
CA GLY A 62 -0.17 7.96 -6.70
C GLY A 62 1.33 8.26 -6.78
N ARG A 63 1.95 8.52 -5.63
CA ARG A 63 3.39 8.79 -5.52
C ARG A 63 3.96 8.03 -4.32
N ARG A 64 5.24 7.66 -4.39
CA ARG A 64 5.98 7.16 -3.23
C ARG A 64 6.80 8.27 -2.60
N LEU A 65 6.86 8.19 -1.28
CA LEU A 65 7.66 9.05 -0.44
C LEU A 65 8.38 8.16 0.57
N GLY A 66 9.55 7.65 0.19
CA GLY A 66 10.24 6.59 0.90
C GLY A 66 9.30 5.40 1.17
N THR A 67 9.00 5.12 2.44
CA THR A 67 8.06 4.04 2.82
C THR A 67 6.58 4.40 2.75
N LEU A 68 6.26 5.67 2.52
CA LEU A 68 4.89 6.19 2.46
C LEU A 68 4.35 6.09 1.03
N SER A 69 3.03 5.87 0.91
CA SER A 69 2.34 6.05 -0.36
C SER A 69 1.30 7.14 -0.28
N ILE A 70 1.35 8.06 -1.24
CA ILE A 70 0.41 9.16 -1.38
C ILE A 70 -0.52 8.83 -2.54
N LEU A 71 -1.82 9.07 -2.38
CA LEU A 71 -2.80 9.00 -3.45
C LEU A 71 -3.66 10.26 -3.41
N MET A 72 -3.70 10.99 -4.51
CA MET A 72 -4.70 12.03 -4.75
C MET A 72 -5.77 11.48 -5.68
N VAL A 73 -7.05 11.63 -5.32
CA VAL A 73 -8.16 11.18 -6.14
C VAL A 73 -9.31 12.17 -6.12
N ARG A 74 -9.77 12.52 -7.33
CA ARG A 74 -11.03 13.21 -7.59
C ARG A 74 -11.99 12.20 -8.19
N THR A 75 -13.19 12.08 -7.65
CA THR A 75 -14.14 11.07 -8.10
C THR A 75 -15.60 11.50 -7.92
N THR A 76 -16.49 10.94 -8.73
CA THR A 76 -17.93 10.92 -8.44
C THR A 76 -18.20 10.23 -7.09
N PRO A 77 -19.38 10.46 -6.47
CA PRO A 77 -19.68 9.90 -5.16
C PRO A 77 -19.58 8.37 -5.09
N PHE A 78 -18.99 7.87 -4.02
CA PHE A 78 -18.74 6.47 -3.73
C PHE A 78 -18.72 6.21 -2.21
N THR A 79 -18.97 4.96 -1.86
CA THR A 79 -18.76 4.39 -0.53
C THR A 79 -17.55 3.47 -0.59
N VAL A 80 -16.62 3.67 0.33
CA VAL A 80 -15.51 2.76 0.63
C VAL A 80 -15.86 1.97 1.88
N ARG A 81 -15.74 0.65 1.80
CA ARG A 81 -15.92 -0.24 2.94
C ARG A 81 -14.66 -1.07 3.15
N ARG A 82 -14.02 -0.88 4.30
CA ARG A 82 -12.99 -1.81 4.78
C ARG A 82 -13.65 -2.78 5.74
N THR A 83 -13.78 -4.04 5.32
CA THR A 83 -14.41 -5.09 6.11
C THR A 83 -13.42 -5.72 7.10
N VAL A 84 -13.94 -6.40 8.13
CA VAL A 84 -13.11 -7.19 9.07
C VAL A 84 -12.27 -8.23 8.32
N ARG A 85 -12.84 -8.86 7.29
CA ARG A 85 -12.13 -9.82 6.43
C ARG A 85 -10.92 -9.18 5.76
N LEU A 86 -11.09 -8.00 5.15
CA LEU A 86 -9.99 -7.29 4.49
C LEU A 86 -8.94 -6.81 5.49
N ALA A 87 -9.36 -6.31 6.65
CA ALA A 87 -8.44 -5.88 7.70
C ALA A 87 -7.57 -7.03 8.24
N ARG A 88 -8.17 -8.22 8.46
CA ARG A 88 -7.43 -9.42 8.92
C ARG A 88 -6.53 -10.04 7.85
N ALA A 89 -6.93 -9.96 6.58
CA ALA A 89 -6.14 -10.48 5.47
C ALA A 89 -4.94 -9.57 5.12
N ASP A 90 -4.95 -8.33 5.60
CA ASP A 90 -3.86 -7.38 5.37
C ASP A 90 -2.66 -7.71 6.27
N SER A 91 -1.63 -8.27 5.65
CA SER A 91 -0.37 -8.59 6.34
C SER A 91 0.49 -7.36 6.66
N LYS A 92 0.03 -6.15 6.30
CA LYS A 92 0.77 -4.90 6.42
C LYS A 92 -0.07 -3.85 7.15
N PRO A 93 -0.16 -3.94 8.50
CA PRO A 93 -0.86 -2.95 9.32
C PRO A 93 -0.44 -1.53 8.93
N SER A 94 -1.42 -0.72 8.54
CA SER A 94 -1.19 0.62 8.00
C SER A 94 -2.13 1.61 8.67
N ILE A 95 -1.64 2.83 8.84
CA ILE A 95 -2.45 3.99 9.18
C ILE A 95 -2.61 4.81 7.90
N VAL A 96 -3.81 5.32 7.64
CA VAL A 96 -4.06 6.22 6.51
C VAL A 96 -4.49 7.57 7.07
N VAL A 97 -3.75 8.62 6.72
CA VAL A 97 -4.15 10.00 7.00
C VAL A 97 -4.76 10.59 5.73
N GLU A 98 -5.98 11.11 5.83
CA GLU A 98 -6.70 11.65 4.68
C GLU A 98 -7.01 13.13 4.88
N LEU A 99 -6.72 13.93 3.87
CA LEU A 99 -7.05 15.33 3.75
C LEU A 99 -8.19 15.51 2.75
N GLN A 100 -9.29 16.12 3.20
CA GLN A 100 -10.41 16.47 2.33
C GLN A 100 -10.08 17.74 1.55
N LEU A 101 -9.89 17.64 0.23
CA LEU A 101 -9.57 18.76 -0.65
C LEU A 101 -10.82 19.44 -1.22
N GLY A 102 -11.93 18.71 -1.33
CA GLY A 102 -13.23 19.22 -1.78
C GLY A 102 -14.34 18.18 -1.66
N GLY A 103 -15.59 18.64 -1.59
CA GLY A 103 -16.75 17.81 -1.25
C GLY A 103 -16.84 17.47 0.24
N ARG A 104 -17.91 16.79 0.63
CA ARG A 104 -18.12 16.30 2.01
C ARG A 104 -18.12 14.79 2.07
N ARG A 105 -17.66 14.25 3.19
CA ARG A 105 -17.55 12.80 3.41
C ARG A 105 -17.90 12.42 4.84
N SER A 106 -18.75 11.42 5.02
CA SER A 106 -19.04 10.83 6.33
C SER A 106 -18.18 9.58 6.53
N VAL A 107 -17.41 9.55 7.61
CA VAL A 107 -16.56 8.42 7.96
C VAL A 107 -17.04 7.82 9.28
N VAL A 108 -17.10 6.49 9.34
CA VAL A 108 -17.43 5.71 10.53
C VAL A 108 -16.30 4.74 10.81
N GLN A 109 -15.68 4.86 11.98
CA GLN A 109 -14.67 3.92 12.49
C GLN A 109 -14.83 3.75 14.00
N GLY A 110 -14.94 2.50 14.46
CA GLY A 110 -15.30 2.21 15.85
C GLY A 110 -16.71 2.75 16.18
N ASN A 111 -16.81 3.48 17.29
CA ASN A 111 -18.06 4.13 17.73
C ASN A 111 -18.19 5.59 17.24
N ARG A 112 -17.32 6.04 16.33
CA ARG A 112 -17.26 7.43 15.88
C ARG A 112 -17.85 7.57 14.49
N ARG A 113 -18.66 8.62 14.31
CA ARG A 113 -19.09 9.12 13.01
C ARG A 113 -18.64 10.56 12.87
N THR A 114 -17.87 10.83 11.82
CA THR A 114 -17.30 12.14 11.55
C THR A 114 -17.71 12.61 10.17
N LEU A 115 -18.10 13.88 10.09
CA LEU A 115 -18.34 14.57 8.82
C LEU A 115 -17.11 15.41 8.50
N LEU A 116 -16.50 15.17 7.34
CA LEU A 116 -15.33 15.89 6.86
C LEU A 116 -15.74 16.88 5.78
N SER A 117 -15.20 18.09 5.90
CA SER A 117 -15.31 19.18 4.94
C SER A 117 -13.92 19.59 4.45
N ARG A 118 -13.86 20.47 3.45
CA ARG A 118 -12.59 20.94 2.88
C ARG A 118 -11.63 21.46 3.95
N GLY A 119 -10.41 20.92 3.95
CA GLY A 119 -9.35 21.27 4.90
C GLY A 119 -9.24 20.30 6.08
N ASP A 120 -10.26 19.48 6.32
CA ASP A 120 -10.26 18.54 7.44
C ASP A 120 -9.29 17.37 7.18
N LEU A 121 -8.57 17.01 8.24
CA LEU A 121 -7.74 15.83 8.33
C LEU A 121 -8.44 14.75 9.15
N ILE A 122 -8.27 13.50 8.77
CA ILE A 122 -8.67 12.33 9.56
C ILE A 122 -7.55 11.31 9.56
N LEU A 123 -7.41 10.58 10.67
CA LEU A 123 -6.53 9.42 10.76
C LEU A 123 -7.38 8.16 10.86
N LEU A 124 -7.10 7.17 10.03
CA LEU A 124 -7.76 5.86 10.02
C LEU A 124 -6.78 4.76 10.40
N ASP A 125 -7.11 3.99 11.45
CA ASP A 125 -6.43 2.73 11.72
C ASP A 125 -6.94 1.65 10.76
N CYS A 126 -6.19 1.33 9.72
CA CYS A 126 -6.61 0.33 8.75
C CYS A 126 -6.40 -1.11 9.24
N SER A 127 -5.96 -1.34 10.47
CA SER A 127 -6.09 -2.65 11.12
C SER A 127 -7.54 -2.94 11.56
N GLN A 128 -8.42 -1.93 11.51
CA GLN A 128 -9.82 -2.02 11.91
C GLN A 128 -10.77 -1.77 10.73
N PRO A 129 -12.02 -2.29 10.77
CA PRO A 129 -13.02 -1.97 9.77
C PRO A 129 -13.42 -0.48 9.83
N TYR A 130 -13.79 0.07 8.68
CA TYR A 130 -14.36 1.40 8.58
C TYR A 130 -15.28 1.52 7.36
N LEU A 131 -16.16 2.52 7.40
CA LEU A 131 -17.03 2.93 6.30
C LEU A 131 -16.76 4.41 5.99
N SER A 132 -16.52 4.74 4.74
CA SER A 132 -16.33 6.12 4.29
C SER A 132 -17.25 6.39 3.10
N THR A 133 -18.19 7.32 3.25
CA THR A 133 -19.23 7.61 2.28
C THR A 133 -19.12 9.07 1.86
N SER A 134 -18.81 9.33 0.60
CA SER A 134 -18.87 10.70 0.06
C SER A 134 -20.33 11.12 -0.13
N LEU A 135 -20.65 12.36 0.25
CA LEU A 135 -21.99 12.93 0.09
C LEU A 135 -22.12 13.77 -1.19
N ASP A 136 -20.98 14.26 -1.68
CA ASP A 136 -20.86 15.03 -2.92
C ASP A 136 -19.71 14.45 -3.77
N ARG A 137 -19.39 15.08 -4.91
CA ARG A 137 -18.15 14.75 -5.64
C ARG A 137 -16.95 14.88 -4.70
N ASN A 138 -16.15 13.84 -4.63
CA ASN A 138 -15.06 13.74 -3.67
C ASN A 138 -13.75 14.20 -4.28
N ASN A 139 -12.97 14.98 -3.53
CA ASN A 139 -11.59 15.28 -3.83
C ASN A 139 -10.78 15.12 -2.54
N GLN A 140 -9.85 14.17 -2.51
CA GLN A 140 -9.09 13.83 -1.33
C GLN A 140 -7.65 13.47 -1.64
N LEU A 141 -6.78 13.66 -0.65
CA LEU A 141 -5.41 13.19 -0.62
C LEU A 141 -5.29 12.22 0.56
N SER A 142 -4.75 11.04 0.32
CA SER A 142 -4.47 10.05 1.37
C SER A 142 -2.98 9.75 1.44
N VAL A 143 -2.42 9.71 2.65
CA VAL A 143 -1.07 9.26 2.94
C VAL A 143 -1.18 7.96 3.73
N ARG A 144 -0.76 6.85 3.13
CA ARG A 144 -0.62 5.57 3.80
C ARG A 144 0.75 5.50 4.45
N ILE A 145 0.76 5.17 5.73
CA ILE A 145 1.94 5.04 6.56
C ILE A 145 1.93 3.65 7.17
N PRO A 146 3.02 2.87 7.08
CA PRO A 146 3.11 1.64 7.85
C PRO A 146 2.91 1.93 9.33
N ARG A 147 2.09 1.14 10.05
CA ARG A 147 1.73 1.43 11.45
C ARG A 147 2.94 1.71 12.36
N PRO A 148 4.07 0.95 12.29
CA PRO A 148 5.25 1.26 13.09
C PRO A 148 5.93 2.59 12.74
N GLY A 149 5.70 3.12 11.54
CA GLY A 149 6.29 4.36 11.05
C GLY A 149 5.85 5.61 11.81
N LEU A 150 4.64 5.62 12.37
CA LEU A 150 4.15 6.75 13.18
C LEU A 150 4.53 6.65 14.66
N ALA A 151 4.94 5.48 15.14
CA ALA A 151 5.28 5.23 16.55
C ALA A 151 4.23 5.81 17.54
N LEU A 152 2.96 5.49 17.28
CA LEU A 152 1.86 5.77 18.20
C LEU A 152 1.63 4.56 19.09
N THR A 153 1.28 4.78 20.36
CA THR A 153 0.75 3.72 21.22
C THR A 153 -0.62 3.27 20.70
N ASP A 154 -1.04 2.05 21.06
CA ASP A 154 -2.38 1.56 20.73
C ASP A 154 -3.48 2.41 21.41
N GLU A 155 -3.20 2.97 22.58
CA GLU A 155 -4.09 3.89 23.29
C GLU A 155 -4.24 5.21 22.52
N ALA A 156 -3.13 5.83 22.13
CA ALA A 156 -3.14 7.06 21.33
C ALA A 156 -3.91 6.85 20.02
N LEU A 157 -3.63 5.74 19.33
CA LEU A 157 -4.31 5.39 18.09
C LEU A 157 -5.82 5.21 18.31
N THR A 158 -6.23 4.52 19.37
CA THR A 158 -7.66 4.36 19.73
C THR A 158 -8.31 5.70 20.02
N ARG A 159 -7.59 6.62 20.67
CA ARG A 159 -8.08 7.96 21.01
C ARG A 159 -8.19 8.87 19.79
N VAL A 160 -7.36 8.74 18.75
CA VAL A 160 -7.42 9.63 17.57
C VAL A 160 -8.08 9.05 16.32
N ALA A 161 -8.10 7.72 16.16
CA ALA A 161 -8.63 7.08 14.97
C ALA A 161 -10.11 7.44 14.75
N GLY A 162 -10.46 7.80 13.52
CA GLY A 162 -11.81 8.21 13.14
C GLY A 162 -12.23 9.60 13.62
N LEU A 163 -11.37 10.42 14.23
CA LEU A 163 -11.68 11.82 14.57
C LEU A 163 -11.34 12.77 13.43
N CYS A 164 -12.11 13.86 13.34
CA CYS A 164 -11.67 15.04 12.61
C CYS A 164 -10.54 15.70 13.41
N LEU A 165 -9.34 15.73 12.83
CA LEU A 165 -8.17 16.42 13.36
C LEU A 165 -8.13 17.89 12.91
N GLY A 166 -9.13 18.33 12.14
CA GLY A 166 -9.24 19.69 11.56
C GLY A 166 -9.59 20.80 12.56
N SER A 167 -10.01 21.94 12.03
CA SER A 167 -10.13 23.24 12.73
C SER A 167 -10.85 23.16 14.09
N PRO A 168 -10.34 23.82 15.16
CA PRO A 168 -9.33 24.88 15.14
C PRO A 168 -7.90 24.40 15.40
N ASN A 169 -7.53 23.14 15.16
CA ASN A 169 -6.16 22.67 15.40
C ASN A 169 -5.16 23.34 14.41
N PRO A 170 -4.29 24.26 14.87
CA PRO A 170 -3.40 25.00 13.98
C PRO A 170 -2.30 24.11 13.38
N VAL A 171 -1.89 23.07 14.10
CA VAL A 171 -0.90 22.09 13.62
C VAL A 171 -1.49 21.27 12.47
N ALA A 172 -2.77 20.89 12.57
CA ALA A 172 -3.48 20.22 11.48
C ALA A 172 -3.60 21.09 10.23
N ASN A 173 -3.85 22.40 10.39
CA ASN A 173 -3.88 23.34 9.27
C ASN A 173 -2.51 23.47 8.58
N LEU A 174 -1.42 23.45 9.36
CA LEU A 174 -0.06 23.42 8.81
C LEU A 174 0.21 22.12 8.04
N ALA A 175 -0.16 20.98 8.62
CA ALA A 175 -0.06 19.67 7.97
C ALA A 175 -0.85 19.61 6.66
N ALA A 176 -2.09 20.11 6.66
CA ALA A 176 -2.92 20.19 5.46
C ALA A 176 -2.31 21.10 4.38
N THR A 177 -1.60 22.16 4.77
CA THR A 177 -0.91 23.06 3.83
C THR A 177 0.33 22.41 3.25
N TYR A 178 1.16 21.80 4.10
CA TYR A 178 2.34 21.03 3.70
C TYR A 178 1.98 19.91 2.72
N LEU A 179 1.00 19.06 3.04
CA LEU A 179 0.59 17.94 2.18
C LEU A 179 0.06 18.42 0.81
N ARG A 180 -0.65 19.55 0.77
CA ARG A 180 -1.11 20.15 -0.50
C ARG A 180 0.07 20.62 -1.36
N GLN A 181 1.05 21.28 -0.76
CA GLN A 181 2.23 21.76 -1.50
C GLN A 181 3.08 20.59 -2.00
N LEU A 182 3.30 19.59 -1.15
CA LEU A 182 4.10 18.41 -1.48
C LEU A 182 3.59 17.67 -2.73
N VAL A 183 2.27 17.60 -2.90
CA VAL A 183 1.65 16.93 -4.06
C VAL A 183 1.46 17.86 -5.25
N GLY A 184 1.37 19.18 -5.04
CA GLY A 184 1.16 20.17 -6.08
C GLY A 184 2.42 20.69 -6.76
N ASP A 185 3.61 20.48 -6.18
CA ASP A 185 4.85 21.00 -6.74
C ASP A 185 5.42 20.06 -7.81
N HIS A 186 5.30 20.47 -9.07
CA HIS A 186 5.82 19.77 -10.25
C HIS A 186 7.36 19.70 -10.28
N ARG A 187 8.05 20.54 -9.51
CA ARG A 187 9.52 20.52 -9.40
C ARG A 187 10.01 19.32 -8.59
N LEU A 188 9.16 18.78 -7.71
CA LEU A 188 9.38 17.51 -7.06
C LEU A 188 9.01 16.42 -8.07
N ALA A 189 9.87 16.14 -9.05
CA ALA A 189 9.52 15.26 -10.17
C ALA A 189 9.92 13.80 -9.93
N THR A 190 10.96 13.54 -9.13
CA THR A 190 11.48 12.19 -8.90
C THR A 190 11.12 11.63 -7.53
N GLU A 191 11.10 10.29 -7.39
CA GLU A 191 10.95 9.65 -6.07
C GLU A 191 12.12 9.98 -5.15
N ALA A 192 13.35 10.08 -5.69
CA ALA A 192 14.53 10.45 -4.91
C ALA A 192 14.44 11.88 -4.33
N ASP A 193 13.83 12.82 -5.07
CA ASP A 193 13.54 14.17 -4.56
C ASP A 193 12.45 14.13 -3.50
N LEU A 194 11.55 13.15 -3.56
CA LEU A 194 10.51 13.00 -2.57
C LEU A 194 11.02 12.36 -1.29
N ASP A 195 11.83 11.30 -1.32
CA ASP A 195 12.22 10.51 -0.15
C ASP A 195 12.68 11.35 1.06
N VAL A 196 13.31 12.51 0.83
CA VAL A 196 13.73 13.45 1.89
C VAL A 196 12.57 14.01 2.73
N PHE A 197 11.34 13.97 2.21
CA PHE A 197 10.12 14.44 2.86
C PHE A 197 9.45 13.37 3.74
N GLU A 198 9.93 12.12 3.76
CA GLU A 198 9.31 11.03 4.53
C GLU A 198 9.32 11.35 6.02
N ALA A 199 10.51 11.64 6.56
CA ALA A 199 10.67 11.96 7.98
C ALA A 199 9.91 13.25 8.37
N PRO A 200 10.01 14.38 7.63
CA PRO A 200 9.18 15.56 7.91
C PRO A 200 7.67 15.28 7.89
N THR A 201 7.19 14.45 6.96
CA THR A 201 5.76 14.08 6.87
C THR A 201 5.33 13.30 8.11
N ILE A 202 6.13 12.32 8.54
CA ILE A 202 5.87 11.51 9.74
C ILE A 202 5.85 12.39 11.00
N GLU A 203 6.85 13.26 11.18
CA GLU A 203 6.94 14.14 12.35
C GLU A 203 5.80 15.15 12.40
N LEU A 204 5.40 15.70 11.25
CA LEU A 204 4.26 16.62 11.20
C LEU A 204 2.95 15.93 11.56
N ILE A 205 2.72 14.70 11.10
CA ILE A 205 1.54 13.92 11.47
C ILE A 205 1.57 13.55 12.96
N ARG A 206 2.74 13.18 13.51
CA ARG A 206 2.91 12.96 14.95
C ARG A 206 2.59 14.22 15.75
N ALA A 207 3.02 15.40 15.28
CA ALA A 207 2.71 16.67 15.90
C ALA A 207 1.20 16.97 15.88
N VAL A 208 0.49 16.63 14.79
CA VAL A 208 -0.98 16.75 14.73
C VAL A 208 -1.66 15.84 15.76
N VAL A 209 -1.19 14.59 15.89
CA VAL A 209 -1.72 13.65 16.88
C VAL A 209 -1.46 14.15 18.30
N ALA A 210 -0.24 14.61 18.60
CA ALA A 210 0.10 15.16 19.90
C ALA A 210 -0.73 16.40 20.24
N SER A 211 -0.90 17.34 19.29
CA SER A 211 -1.70 18.55 19.53
C SER A 211 -3.18 18.25 19.74
N GLN A 212 -3.68 17.15 19.17
CA GLN A 212 -5.06 16.69 19.39
C GLN A 212 -5.24 16.01 20.76
N LEU A 213 -4.23 15.31 21.24
CA LEU A 213 -4.29 14.54 22.49
C LEU A 213 -4.04 15.40 23.75
N GLY A 214 -3.36 16.54 23.60
CA GLY A 214 -3.12 17.52 24.67
C GLY A 214 -1.93 17.18 25.58
N ASP A 215 -1.65 18.04 26.56
CA ASP A 215 -0.53 17.90 27.51
C ASP A 215 -0.88 16.86 28.60
N GLY A 216 -0.72 15.57 28.28
CA GLY A 216 -0.93 14.49 29.24
C GLY A 216 -0.37 13.15 28.78
N ALA A 217 0.90 12.89 29.11
CA ALA A 217 1.64 11.62 28.98
C ALA A 217 2.08 11.21 27.54
N PRO A 218 3.09 10.31 27.39
CA PRO A 218 3.80 10.06 26.13
C PRO A 218 2.97 9.15 25.21
N ASP A 219 1.88 9.68 24.68
CA ASP A 219 1.03 9.03 23.68
C ASP A 219 1.80 8.73 22.37
N LEU A 220 2.91 9.42 22.18
CA LEU A 220 3.92 9.13 21.18
C LEU A 220 5.02 8.28 21.79
N GLU A 221 5.22 7.08 21.24
CA GLU A 221 6.42 6.32 21.52
C GLU A 221 7.65 7.07 20.97
N PRO A 222 8.79 7.06 21.68
CA PRO A 222 10.07 7.41 21.09
C PRO A 222 10.24 6.67 19.76
N MET A 223 10.67 7.40 18.73
CA MET A 223 10.89 6.81 17.41
C MET A 223 11.88 5.62 17.47
N GLU A 224 12.79 5.63 18.45
CA GLU A 224 13.72 4.55 18.77
C GLU A 224 13.02 3.24 19.11
N ASN A 225 11.89 3.27 19.84
CA ASN A 225 11.17 2.07 20.28
C ASN A 225 10.56 1.29 19.09
N THR A 226 10.32 1.98 17.97
CA THR A 226 9.82 1.37 16.73
C THR A 226 10.89 1.25 15.65
N LEU A 227 12.13 1.68 15.91
CA LEU A 227 13.19 1.76 14.90
C LEU A 227 13.45 0.41 14.24
N ALA A 228 13.51 -0.68 15.02
CA ALA A 228 13.65 -2.02 14.47
C ALA A 228 12.51 -2.38 13.51
N LEU A 229 11.26 -2.15 13.90
CA LEU A 229 10.08 -2.40 13.05
C LEU A 229 10.11 -1.57 11.78
N ARG A 230 10.51 -0.28 11.88
CA ARG A 230 10.64 0.63 10.74
C ARG A 230 11.73 0.17 9.77
N ILE A 231 12.89 -0.26 10.28
CA ILE A 231 13.98 -0.84 9.49
C ILE A 231 13.48 -2.09 8.74
N MET A 232 12.78 -2.99 9.42
CA MET A 232 12.26 -4.22 8.81
C MET A 232 11.21 -3.94 7.75
N GLU A 233 10.35 -2.96 7.98
CA GLU A 233 9.34 -2.53 7.02
C GLU A 233 9.98 -1.89 5.78
N PHE A 234 10.97 -1.00 5.96
CA PHE A 234 11.74 -0.43 4.87
C PHE A 234 12.39 -1.54 4.02
N ALA A 235 13.10 -2.48 4.66
CA ALA A 235 13.72 -3.60 3.97
C ALA A 235 12.70 -4.45 3.21
N ARG A 236 11.52 -4.68 3.80
CA ARG A 236 10.41 -5.43 3.18
C ARG A 236 9.89 -4.76 1.91
N GLN A 237 9.77 -3.44 1.90
CA GLN A 237 9.26 -2.69 0.76
C GLN A 237 10.24 -2.61 -0.41
N HIS A 238 11.54 -2.77 -0.14
CA HIS A 238 12.62 -2.65 -1.09
C HIS A 238 13.26 -4.01 -1.45
N LEU A 239 12.60 -5.15 -1.18
CA LEU A 239 13.19 -6.47 -1.41
C LEU A 239 13.60 -6.74 -2.86
N THR A 240 12.92 -6.13 -3.84
CA THR A 240 13.20 -6.27 -5.27
C THR A 240 14.27 -5.30 -5.77
N ASP A 241 14.72 -4.37 -4.94
CA ASP A 241 15.81 -3.45 -5.25
C ASP A 241 17.15 -4.19 -5.10
N PRO A 242 17.91 -4.43 -6.18
CA PRO A 242 19.20 -5.13 -6.10
C PRO A 242 20.22 -4.38 -5.22
N ASP A 243 20.10 -3.06 -5.10
CA ASP A 243 21.02 -2.19 -4.35
C ASP A 243 20.59 -1.98 -2.88
N LEU A 244 19.65 -2.78 -2.38
CA LEU A 244 19.27 -2.78 -0.97
C LEU A 244 20.43 -3.27 -0.08
N THR A 245 21.16 -2.31 0.48
CA THR A 245 22.30 -2.54 1.40
C THR A 245 22.01 -2.01 2.80
N ALA A 246 22.75 -2.49 3.81
CA ALA A 246 22.68 -1.95 5.17
C ALA A 246 22.96 -0.44 5.22
N THR A 247 23.88 0.04 4.38
CA THR A 247 24.18 1.48 4.23
C THR A 247 22.98 2.26 3.70
N LYS A 248 22.29 1.74 2.68
CA LYS A 248 21.08 2.37 2.13
C LYS A 248 19.97 2.46 3.17
N ILE A 249 19.76 1.38 3.92
CA ILE A 249 18.74 1.33 4.99
C ILE A 249 19.10 2.29 6.13
N ALA A 250 20.35 2.29 6.59
CA ALA A 250 20.81 3.17 7.65
C ALA A 250 20.65 4.66 7.28
N ARG A 251 20.98 5.01 6.02
CA ARG A 251 20.76 6.35 5.47
C ARG A 251 19.28 6.73 5.44
N ALA A 252 18.38 5.83 5.03
CA ALA A 252 16.94 6.10 5.02
C ALA A 252 16.35 6.40 6.41
N HIS A 253 16.98 5.87 7.47
CA HIS A 253 16.58 6.12 8.86
C HIS A 253 17.42 7.17 9.58
N ASN A 254 18.36 7.84 8.90
CA ASN A 254 19.29 8.82 9.48
C ASN A 254 20.10 8.28 10.68
N ILE A 255 20.56 7.03 10.59
CA ILE A 255 21.37 6.37 11.60
C ILE A 255 22.69 5.83 11.04
N SER A 256 23.65 5.53 11.92
CA SER A 256 24.86 4.81 11.49
C SER A 256 24.57 3.34 11.23
N VAL A 257 25.36 2.70 10.35
CA VAL A 257 25.28 1.24 10.11
C VAL A 257 25.52 0.44 11.39
N ARG A 258 26.41 0.91 12.27
CA ARG A 258 26.65 0.31 13.59
C ARG A 258 25.39 0.35 14.47
N HIS A 259 24.69 1.48 14.48
CA HIS A 259 23.46 1.61 15.25
C HIS A 259 22.36 0.72 14.67
N LEU A 260 22.21 0.68 13.34
CA LEU A 260 21.28 -0.24 12.66
C LEU A 260 21.48 -1.71 13.09
N TYR A 261 22.72 -2.21 13.10
CA TYR A 261 22.98 -3.58 13.54
C TYR A 261 22.73 -3.79 15.04
N THR A 262 23.07 -2.81 15.88
CA THR A 262 22.75 -2.84 17.33
C THR A 262 21.25 -2.90 17.57
N THR A 263 20.47 -2.14 16.83
CA THR A 263 19.00 -2.10 16.97
C THR A 263 18.36 -3.40 16.53
N LEU A 264 18.79 -3.95 15.38
CA LEU A 264 18.26 -5.23 14.88
C LEU A 264 18.69 -6.43 15.74
N SER A 265 19.91 -6.44 16.28
CA SER A 265 20.38 -7.54 17.13
C SER A 265 19.61 -7.62 18.44
N ARG A 266 19.22 -6.48 19.03
CA ARG A 266 18.32 -6.43 20.20
C ARG A 266 16.96 -7.07 19.92
N SER A 267 16.50 -7.03 18.67
CA SER A 267 15.27 -7.68 18.20
C SER A 267 15.49 -9.10 17.66
N GLY A 268 16.69 -9.67 17.80
CA GLY A 268 17.02 -11.01 17.31
C GLY A 268 17.08 -11.15 15.78
N VAL A 269 17.19 -10.04 15.05
CA VAL A 269 17.18 -10.04 13.58
C VAL A 269 18.59 -9.97 13.01
N VAL A 270 18.92 -10.93 12.14
CA VAL A 270 20.11 -10.88 11.28
C VAL A 270 19.69 -10.37 9.89
N LEU A 271 19.94 -9.09 9.61
CA LEU A 271 19.39 -8.39 8.44
C LEU A 271 19.64 -9.09 7.09
N GLY A 272 20.90 -9.48 6.83
CA GLY A 272 21.27 -10.09 5.56
C GLY A 272 20.56 -11.43 5.32
N GLU A 273 20.44 -12.25 6.36
CA GLU A 273 19.72 -13.52 6.30
C GLU A 273 18.21 -13.29 6.14
N TRP A 274 17.66 -12.33 6.87
CA TRP A 274 16.26 -11.97 6.75
C TRP A 274 15.90 -11.52 5.32
N ILE A 275 16.71 -10.64 4.71
CA ILE A 275 16.50 -10.19 3.33
C ILE A 275 16.59 -11.38 2.36
N ARG A 276 17.61 -12.23 2.52
CA ARG A 276 17.82 -13.41 1.67
C ARG A 276 16.63 -14.35 1.71
N VAL A 277 16.16 -14.74 2.89
CA VAL A 277 15.00 -15.62 3.06
C VAL A 277 13.75 -15.03 2.42
N ARG A 278 13.47 -13.73 2.62
CA ARG A 278 12.30 -13.07 2.02
C ARG A 278 12.38 -12.97 0.49
N ARG A 279 13.55 -12.71 -0.06
CA ARG A 279 13.79 -12.74 -1.52
C ARG A 279 13.58 -14.14 -2.10
N LEU A 280 14.07 -15.19 -1.42
CA LEU A 280 13.86 -16.59 -1.81
C LEU A 280 12.38 -16.97 -1.80
N GLU A 281 11.63 -16.59 -0.75
CA GLU A 281 10.19 -16.80 -0.69
C GLU A 281 9.45 -16.05 -1.81
N GLY A 282 9.89 -14.84 -2.16
CA GLY A 282 9.42 -14.06 -3.30
C GLY A 282 9.61 -14.79 -4.61
N CYS A 283 10.83 -15.26 -4.88
CA CYS A 283 11.16 -16.09 -6.03
C CYS A 283 10.27 -17.34 -6.07
N ARG A 284 10.09 -18.04 -4.95
CA ARG A 284 9.26 -19.25 -4.87
C ARG A 284 7.82 -19.00 -5.31
N ARG A 285 7.20 -17.91 -4.83
CA ARG A 285 5.84 -17.50 -5.23
C ARG A 285 5.76 -17.13 -6.69
N GLU A 286 6.76 -16.40 -7.21
CA GLU A 286 6.77 -15.99 -8.62
C GLU A 286 7.03 -17.16 -9.55
N LEU A 287 7.92 -18.09 -9.21
CA LEU A 287 8.19 -19.29 -9.99
C LEU A 287 6.97 -20.21 -10.08
N ALA A 288 6.15 -20.28 -9.04
CA ALA A 288 4.89 -21.03 -9.07
C ALA A 288 3.86 -20.41 -10.05
N ARG A 289 3.85 -19.07 -10.18
CA ARG A 289 2.95 -18.34 -11.10
C ARG A 289 3.48 -18.20 -12.53
N SER A 290 4.80 -18.19 -12.69
CA SER A 290 5.48 -17.90 -13.98
C SER A 290 5.21 -18.94 -15.07
N ALA A 291 4.59 -20.07 -14.73
CA ALA A 291 4.08 -21.04 -15.69
C ALA A 291 3.17 -20.39 -16.75
N ALA A 292 2.44 -19.32 -16.39
CA ALA A 292 1.55 -18.59 -17.29
C ALA A 292 2.22 -17.42 -18.05
N THR A 293 3.42 -16.97 -17.65
CA THR A 293 4.02 -15.70 -18.12
C THR A 293 5.35 -15.83 -18.85
N GLY A 294 5.91 -17.05 -18.97
CA GLY A 294 7.11 -17.31 -19.78
C GLY A 294 8.44 -16.76 -19.23
N ARG A 295 8.49 -16.18 -18.02
CA ARG A 295 9.73 -15.62 -17.45
C ARG A 295 10.77 -16.72 -17.14
N THR A 296 12.03 -16.46 -17.52
CA THR A 296 13.15 -17.38 -17.21
C THR A 296 13.45 -17.40 -15.70
N ILE A 297 14.07 -18.48 -15.21
CA ILE A 297 14.47 -18.59 -13.80
C ILE A 297 15.44 -17.46 -13.43
N SER A 298 16.39 -17.16 -14.32
CA SER A 298 17.35 -16.06 -14.15
C SER A 298 16.67 -14.70 -14.06
N ALA A 299 15.65 -14.43 -14.88
CA ALA A 299 14.92 -13.17 -14.83
C ALA A 299 14.14 -13.00 -13.51
N VAL A 300 13.56 -14.08 -12.97
CA VAL A 300 12.91 -14.05 -11.66
C VAL A 300 13.94 -13.80 -10.57
N ALA A 301 15.06 -14.53 -10.57
CA ALA A 301 16.14 -14.34 -9.58
C ALA A 301 16.64 -12.88 -9.58
N HIS A 302 16.92 -12.34 -10.76
CA HIS A 302 17.41 -10.97 -10.92
C HIS A 302 16.38 -9.93 -10.46
N GLY A 303 15.08 -10.13 -10.77
CA GLY A 303 14.00 -9.25 -10.32
C GLY A 303 13.79 -9.21 -8.81
N TRP A 304 14.30 -10.20 -8.08
CA TRP A 304 14.34 -10.24 -6.62
C TRP A 304 15.71 -9.88 -6.04
N GLY A 305 16.64 -9.37 -6.84
CA GLY A 305 17.95 -8.89 -6.38
C GLY A 305 19.02 -9.97 -6.23
N PHE A 306 18.88 -11.14 -6.87
CA PHE A 306 19.97 -12.11 -7.00
C PHE A 306 20.76 -11.87 -8.30
N GLY A 307 22.01 -11.43 -8.16
CA GLY A 307 22.90 -11.15 -9.30
C GLY A 307 23.53 -12.38 -9.95
N ASP A 308 23.72 -13.46 -9.18
CA ASP A 308 24.33 -14.72 -9.67
C ASP A 308 23.31 -15.87 -9.70
N PRO A 309 22.92 -16.35 -10.89
CA PRO A 309 21.98 -17.48 -11.05
C PRO A 309 22.48 -18.80 -10.45
N THR A 310 23.80 -19.02 -10.42
CA THR A 310 24.41 -20.24 -9.88
C THR A 310 24.31 -20.24 -8.36
N HIS A 311 24.71 -19.13 -7.73
CA HIS A 311 24.54 -18.93 -6.30
C HIS A 311 23.07 -19.01 -5.89
N PHE A 312 22.17 -18.34 -6.63
CA PHE A 312 20.73 -18.40 -6.40
C PHE A 312 20.20 -19.85 -6.42
N SER A 313 20.55 -20.63 -7.44
CA SER A 313 20.03 -22.00 -7.58
C SER A 313 20.46 -22.91 -6.43
N ARG A 314 21.69 -22.73 -5.93
CA ARG A 314 22.21 -23.45 -4.76
C ARG A 314 21.47 -23.04 -3.49
N THR A 315 21.40 -21.74 -3.19
CA THR A 315 20.74 -21.24 -1.97
C THR A 315 19.24 -21.52 -1.97
N PHE A 316 18.58 -21.50 -3.13
CA PHE A 316 17.17 -21.90 -3.26
C PHE A 316 16.98 -23.38 -2.92
N ARG A 317 17.87 -24.25 -3.40
CA ARG A 317 17.84 -25.69 -3.08
C ARG A 317 18.12 -25.94 -1.61
N GLU A 318 19.09 -25.24 -1.02
CA GLU A 318 19.39 -25.31 0.42
C GLU A 318 18.16 -24.91 1.26
N ALA A 319 17.43 -23.86 0.87
CA ALA A 319 16.28 -23.36 1.62
C ALA A 319 15.00 -24.19 1.45
N PHE A 320 14.77 -24.80 0.28
CA PHE A 320 13.48 -25.45 -0.06
C PHE A 320 13.59 -26.94 -0.43
N GLY A 321 14.79 -27.53 -0.38
CA GLY A 321 15.03 -28.94 -0.68
C GLY A 321 14.98 -29.32 -2.16
N MET A 322 14.65 -28.39 -3.06
CA MET A 322 14.58 -28.62 -4.50
C MET A 322 15.04 -27.39 -5.29
N SER A 323 15.49 -27.59 -6.53
CA SER A 323 15.92 -26.51 -7.40
C SER A 323 14.76 -25.63 -7.87
N PRO A 324 15.05 -24.38 -8.29
CA PRO A 324 14.06 -23.51 -8.92
C PRO A 324 13.35 -24.16 -10.13
N ARG A 325 14.05 -25.01 -10.88
CA ARG A 325 13.52 -25.71 -12.07
C ARG A 325 12.54 -26.81 -11.67
N GLU A 326 12.90 -27.64 -10.69
CA GLU A 326 12.03 -28.68 -10.14
C GLU A 326 10.77 -28.08 -9.52
N TRP A 327 10.93 -27.01 -8.73
CA TRP A 327 9.80 -26.29 -8.13
C TRP A 327 8.80 -25.78 -9.17
N ARG A 328 9.33 -25.19 -10.27
CA ARG A 328 8.51 -24.70 -11.38
C ARG A 328 7.76 -25.83 -12.07
N ALA A 329 8.44 -26.94 -12.40
CA ALA A 329 7.82 -28.09 -13.07
C ALA A 329 6.66 -28.67 -12.24
N LEU A 330 6.86 -28.83 -10.94
CA LEU A 330 5.84 -29.35 -10.03
C LEU A 330 4.55 -28.49 -10.00
N HIS A 331 4.68 -27.17 -10.17
CA HIS A 331 3.52 -26.27 -10.22
C HIS A 331 2.93 -26.14 -11.63
N GLN A 332 3.70 -26.44 -12.69
CA GLN A 332 3.18 -26.57 -14.05
C GLN A 332 2.23 -27.76 -14.18
N ASP A 333 2.61 -28.92 -13.65
CA ASP A 333 1.77 -30.12 -13.72
C ASP A 333 0.47 -29.97 -12.93
N LYS A 334 0.51 -29.31 -11.75
CA LYS A 334 -0.70 -28.99 -10.97
C LYS A 334 -1.65 -28.03 -11.72
N HIS A 335 -1.12 -26.99 -12.36
CA HIS A 335 -1.95 -26.07 -13.14
C HIS A 335 -2.54 -26.74 -14.39
N ARG A 336 -1.77 -27.59 -15.07
CA ARG A 336 -2.24 -28.33 -16.24
C ARG A 336 -3.32 -29.35 -15.87
N ALA A 337 -3.14 -30.11 -14.78
CA ALA A 337 -4.15 -31.04 -14.26
C ALA A 337 -5.47 -30.32 -13.93
N HIS A 338 -5.42 -29.18 -13.25
CA HIS A 338 -6.61 -28.39 -12.90
C HIS A 338 -7.35 -27.82 -14.12
N LEU A 339 -6.63 -27.35 -15.14
CA LEU A 339 -7.23 -26.89 -16.40
C LEU A 339 -7.87 -28.04 -17.19
N THR A 340 -7.29 -29.23 -17.12
CA THR A 340 -7.81 -30.41 -17.83
C THR A 340 -9.09 -30.93 -17.15
N GLU A 341 -9.14 -30.94 -15.82
CA GLU A 341 -10.36 -31.26 -15.05
C GLU A 341 -11.47 -30.23 -15.27
N THR A 342 -11.13 -28.93 -15.31
CA THR A 342 -12.12 -27.87 -15.53
C THR A 342 -12.71 -27.93 -16.95
N CYS A 343 -11.88 -28.21 -17.97
CA CYS A 343 -12.36 -28.43 -19.35
C CYS A 343 -13.19 -29.72 -19.47
N ALA A 344 -12.81 -30.79 -18.78
CA ALA A 344 -13.58 -32.04 -18.78
C ALA A 344 -14.96 -31.85 -18.13
N GLN A 345 -15.05 -31.08 -17.03
CA GLN A 345 -16.33 -30.74 -16.38
C GLN A 345 -17.21 -29.84 -17.24
N THR A 346 -16.65 -28.84 -17.94
CA THR A 346 -17.42 -27.99 -18.86
C THR A 346 -17.89 -28.74 -20.10
N ALA A 347 -17.09 -29.66 -20.63
CA ALA A 347 -17.50 -30.52 -21.75
C ALA A 347 -18.62 -31.50 -21.35
N HIS A 348 -18.56 -32.07 -20.14
CA HIS A 348 -19.60 -32.99 -19.66
C HIS A 348 -20.93 -32.26 -19.38
N GLN A 349 -20.87 -31.02 -18.89
CA GLN A 349 -22.05 -30.18 -18.70
C GLN A 349 -22.71 -29.80 -20.04
N ALA A 350 -21.91 -29.47 -21.06
CA ALA A 350 -22.40 -29.13 -22.40
C ALA A 350 -23.05 -30.33 -23.13
N ASP A 351 -22.61 -31.56 -22.84
CA ASP A 351 -23.17 -32.78 -23.43
C ASP A 351 -24.46 -33.22 -22.71
N ALA A 352 -24.54 -32.99 -21.40
CA ALA A 352 -25.78 -33.17 -20.61
C ALA A 352 -26.88 -32.18 -21.04
N ASP A 353 -26.53 -30.92 -21.31
CA ASP A 353 -27.48 -29.91 -21.80
C ASP A 353 -27.98 -30.22 -23.22
N ARG A 354 -27.17 -30.86 -24.07
CA ARG A 354 -27.61 -31.32 -25.40
C ARG A 354 -28.59 -32.48 -25.36
N HIS A 355 -28.47 -33.39 -24.38
CA HIS A 355 -29.39 -34.50 -24.20
C HIS A 355 -30.70 -34.08 -23.52
N SER A 356 -30.70 -32.98 -22.75
CA SER A 356 -31.91 -32.44 -22.12
C SER A 356 -32.82 -31.66 -23.08
N VAL A 357 -32.34 -31.24 -24.25
CA VAL A 357 -33.12 -30.49 -25.26
C VAL A 357 -33.74 -31.42 -26.32
N ALA A 358 -33.37 -32.70 -26.32
CA ALA A 358 -33.86 -33.71 -27.27
C ALA A 358 -34.91 -34.68 -26.68
N SER A 359 -35.41 -34.44 -25.46
CA SER A 359 -36.48 -35.23 -24.81
C SER A 359 -37.80 -34.49 -24.71
#